data_AF-A0A933WS61-F1
#
_entry.id   AF-A0A933WS61-F1
#
_cell.length_a   1.000
_cell.length_b   1.000
_cell.length_c   1.000
_cell.angle_alpha   90.00
_cell.angle_beta   90.00
_cell.angle_gamma   90.00
#
_symmetry.space_group_name_H-M   'P 1'
#
loop_
_entity.id
_entity.type
_entity.pdbx_description
1 polymer ?
#
loop_
_entity_poly.entity_id
_entity_poly.type
_entity_poly.pdbx_seq_one_letter_code
_entity_poly.pdbx_strand_id
1 'polypeptide(L)' 'VKDEVWARDGGQCAFVPPDGRRCPEREGLEFDHIMPWALGGRSFDPRNIRLLCRGHNQDRARRMFGERRRREPAD' A
#
# COMPACT_ATOMS: atom_id res chain seq x y z
N VAL A 1 0.21 -15.26 -1.72
CA VAL A 1 -0.10 -13.83 -1.49
C VAL A 1 0.96 -12.91 -2.06
N LYS A 2 2.19 -12.84 -1.51
CA LYS A 2 3.19 -11.88 -1.99
C LYS A 2 3.55 -12.07 -3.47
N ASP A 3 3.82 -13.31 -3.90
CA ASP A 3 4.16 -13.60 -5.30
C ASP A 3 3.00 -13.30 -6.26
N GLU A 4 1.78 -13.65 -5.86
CA GLU A 4 0.56 -13.36 -6.62
C GLU A 4 0.32 -11.85 -6.77
N VAL A 5 0.47 -11.08 -5.68
CA VAL A 5 0.38 -9.62 -5.70
C VAL A 5 1.48 -9.03 -6.57
N TRP A 6 2.71 -9.53 -6.47
CA TRP A 6 3.83 -9.04 -7.27
C TRP A 6 3.62 -9.29 -8.75
N ALA A 7 3.17 -10.48 -9.13
CA ALA A 7 2.83 -10.83 -10.50
C ALA A 7 1.67 -9.99 -11.04
N ARG A 8 0.57 -9.86 -10.27
CA ARG A 8 -0.60 -9.04 -10.64
C ARG A 8 -0.22 -7.58 -10.83
N ASP A 9 0.56 -7.03 -9.92
CA ASP A 9 0.95 -5.62 -9.95
C ASP A 9 2.16 -5.40 -10.88
N GLY A 10 2.77 -6.46 -11.42
CA GLY A 10 3.87 -6.37 -12.38
C GLY A 10 5.13 -5.71 -11.82
N GLY A 11 5.39 -5.87 -10.51
CA GLY A 11 6.49 -5.20 -9.82
C GLY A 11 6.46 -3.68 -10.00
N GLN A 12 5.27 -3.08 -9.95
CA GLN A 12 5.05 -1.66 -10.15
C GLN A 12 4.04 -1.14 -9.12
N CYS A 13 4.18 0.11 -8.70
CA CYS A 13 3.18 0.77 -7.85
C CYS A 13 1.78 0.68 -8.47
N ALA A 14 0.80 0.14 -7.74
CA ALA A 14 -0.58 -0.05 -8.17
C ALA A 14 -1.45 1.22 -8.07
N PHE A 15 -0.87 2.35 -7.64
CA PHE A 15 -1.60 3.61 -7.60
C PHE A 15 -1.91 4.12 -9.01
N VAL A 16 -3.19 4.44 -9.24
CA VAL A 16 -3.69 5.08 -10.45
C VAL A 16 -4.36 6.41 -10.04
N PRO A 17 -3.79 7.56 -10.41
CA PRO A 17 -4.42 8.87 -10.23
C PRO A 17 -5.69 9.02 -11.08
N PRO A 18 -6.54 10.04 -10.81
CA PRO A 18 -7.76 10.31 -11.59
C PRO A 18 -7.53 10.58 -13.09
N ASP A 19 -6.33 11.05 -13.48
CA ASP A 19 -5.94 11.26 -14.87
C ASP A 19 -5.50 9.96 -15.59
N GLY A 20 -5.55 8.82 -14.89
CA GLY A 20 -5.52 7.48 -15.46
C GLY A 20 -4.15 6.86 -15.64
N ARG A 21 -3.06 7.62 -15.51
CA ARG A 21 -1.71 7.05 -15.70
C ARG A 21 -1.17 6.44 -14.41
N ARG A 22 -1.10 5.10 -14.38
CA ARG A 22 -0.48 4.34 -13.29
C ARG A 22 0.93 4.86 -12.95
N CYS A 23 1.22 4.98 -11.66
CA CYS A 23 2.54 5.38 -11.17
C CYS A 23 3.65 4.48 -11.76
N PRO A 24 4.69 5.03 -12.42
CA PRO A 24 5.70 4.24 -13.11
C PRO A 24 6.75 3.62 -12.18
N GLU A 25 6.71 3.91 -10.88
CA GLU A 25 7.70 3.46 -9.90
C GLU A 25 7.71 1.94 -9.75
N ARG A 26 8.92 1.37 -9.74
CA ARG A 26 9.22 -0.07 -9.67
C ARG A 26 10.16 -0.41 -8.51
N GLU A 27 10.75 0.59 -7.87
CA GLU A 27 11.67 0.44 -6.76
C GLU A 27 11.05 0.91 -5.45
N GLY A 28 11.61 0.45 -4.32
CA GLY A 28 11.11 0.82 -2.98
C GLY A 28 9.62 0.51 -2.78
N LEU A 29 9.15 -0.59 -3.37
CA LEU A 29 7.76 -1.03 -3.29
C LEU A 29 7.47 -1.68 -1.93
N GLU A 30 6.29 -1.38 -1.40
CA GLU A 30 5.77 -1.86 -0.13
C GLU A 30 4.43 -2.57 -0.36
N PHE A 31 4.14 -3.61 0.42
CA PHE A 31 2.85 -4.28 0.42
C PHE A 31 1.87 -3.49 1.30
N ASP A 32 0.94 -2.78 0.67
CA ASP A 32 -0.13 -2.00 1.31
C ASP A 32 -1.41 -2.81 1.46
N HIS A 33 -2.10 -2.62 2.58
CA HIS A 33 -3.43 -3.15 2.84
C HIS A 33 -4.50 -2.18 2.32
N ILE A 34 -5.28 -2.60 1.31
CA ILE A 34 -6.38 -1.81 0.73
C ILE A 34 -7.45 -1.50 1.79
N MET A 35 -7.85 -2.49 2.58
CA MET A 35 -8.47 -2.29 3.88
C MET A 35 -7.38 -2.51 4.93
N PRO A 36 -7.01 -1.50 5.73
CA PRO A 36 -5.93 -1.64 6.70
C PRO A 36 -6.21 -2.77 7.69
N TRP A 37 -5.14 -3.44 8.15
CA TRP A 37 -5.25 -4.49 9.16
C TRP A 37 -5.97 -4.01 10.43
N ALA A 38 -5.68 -2.78 10.88
CA ALA A 38 -6.33 -2.16 12.03
C ALA A 38 -7.86 -1.97 11.88
N LEU A 39 -8.38 -2.08 10.66
CA LEU A 39 -9.80 -1.98 10.33
C LEU A 39 -10.39 -3.34 9.88
N GLY A 40 -9.73 -4.45 10.20
CA GLY A 40 -10.19 -5.81 9.87
C GLY A 40 -9.67 -6.36 8.53
N GLY A 41 -8.74 -5.66 7.88
CA GLY A 41 -8.09 -6.09 6.65
C GLY A 41 -7.34 -7.42 6.79
N ARG A 42 -7.64 -8.38 5.92
CA ARG A 42 -6.99 -9.71 5.92
C ARG A 42 -5.66 -9.65 5.16
N SER A 43 -4.58 -10.07 5.82
CA SER A 43 -3.24 -10.15 5.20
C SER A 43 -3.07 -11.36 4.28
N PHE A 44 -3.89 -12.40 4.46
CA PHE A 44 -3.83 -13.61 3.65
C PHE A 44 -4.69 -13.53 2.36
N ASP A 45 -5.48 -12.46 2.20
CA ASP A 45 -6.28 -12.25 0.99
C ASP A 45 -5.48 -11.38 0.00
N PRO A 46 -5.01 -11.93 -1.14
CA PRO A 46 -4.25 -11.18 -2.13
C PRO A 46 -5.05 -10.02 -2.74
N ARG A 47 -6.38 -10.07 -2.73
CA ARG A 47 -7.24 -8.98 -3.19
C ARG A 47 -7.22 -7.78 -2.26
N ASN A 48 -6.80 -7.98 -1.01
CA ASN A 48 -6.67 -6.91 -0.02
C ASN A 48 -5.24 -6.34 0.07
N ILE A 49 -4.28 -6.92 -0.65
CA ILE A 49 -2.89 -6.47 -0.66
C ILE A 49 -2.55 -5.91 -2.04
N ARG A 50 -1.77 -4.83 -2.09
CA ARG A 50 -1.23 -4.25 -3.33
C ARG A 50 0.19 -3.73 -3.14
N LEU A 51 0.93 -3.55 -4.23
CA LEU A 51 2.20 -2.83 -4.23
C LEU A 51 1.95 -1.33 -4.31
N LEU A 52 2.59 -0.56 -3.43
CA LEU A 52 2.71 0.89 -3.56
C LEU A 52 4.17 1.28 -3.43
N CYS A 53 4.60 2.34 -4.12
CA CYS A 53 5.86 2.97 -3.77
C CYS A 53 5.73 3.66 -2.40
N ARG A 54 6.86 3.85 -1.71
CA ARG A 54 6.92 4.52 -0.40
C ARG A 54 6.11 5.82 -0.33
N GLY A 55 6.16 6.66 -1.37
CA GLY A 55 5.42 7.92 -1.43
C GLY A 55 3.90 7.73 -1.40
N HIS A 56 3.38 6.85 -2.26
CA HIS A 56 1.95 6.56 -2.29
C HIS A 56 1.48 5.77 -1.07
N ASN A 57 2.32 4.90 -0.49
CA ASN A 57 1.98 4.22 0.75
C ASN A 57 1.84 5.19 1.92
N GLN A 58 2.75 6.17 2.04
CA GLN A 58 2.66 7.21 3.06
C GLN A 58 1.46 8.14 2.86
N ASP A 59 1.19 8.58 1.62
CA ASP A 59 0.00 9.39 1.31
C ASP A 59 -1.28 8.64 1.70
N ARG A 60 -1.37 7.36 1.33
CA ARG A 60 -2.48 6.49 1.75
C ARG A 60 -2.60 6.48 3.28
N ALA A 61 -1.52 6.17 4.00
CA ALA A 61 -1.54 6.07 5.45
C ALA A 61 -2.03 7.38 6.10
N ARG A 62 -1.56 8.53 5.61
CA ARG A 62 -2.01 9.86 6.06
C ARG A 62 -3.50 10.09 5.81
N ARG A 63 -4.02 9.72 4.64
CA ARG A 63 -5.45 9.87 4.32
C ARG A 63 -6.36 9.01 5.18
N MET A 64 -5.90 7.84 5.62
CA MET A 64 -6.72 6.90 6.41
C MET A 64 -6.64 7.15 7.91
N PHE A 65 -5.46 7.52 8.42
CA PHE A 65 -5.20 7.60 9.85
C PHE A 65 -4.88 9.01 10.34
N GLY A 66 -4.86 10.00 9.43
CA GLY A 66 -4.37 11.34 9.71
C GLY A 66 -2.85 11.40 9.87
N GLU A 67 -2.34 12.58 10.18
CA GLU A 67 -0.89 12.81 10.39
C GLU A 67 -0.35 12.16 11.67
N ARG A 68 -1.24 11.73 12.57
CA ARG A 68 -0.90 11.22 13.90
C ARG A 68 -1.01 9.70 13.99
N ARG A 69 -0.05 8.99 13.39
CA ARG A 69 0.49 7.72 13.93
C ARG A 69 1.93 7.52 13.47
N ARG A 70 2.87 8.35 13.96
CA ARG A 70 4.20 7.82 14.27
C ARG A 70 4.00 7.00 15.54
N ARG A 71 4.36 5.72 15.52
CA ARG A 71 4.43 4.90 16.73
C ARG A 71 5.38 5.65 17.66
N GLU A 72 4.89 6.16 18.78
CA GLU A 72 5.80 6.54 19.86
C GLU A 72 6.58 5.26 20.21
N PRO A 73 7.91 5.33 20.38
CA PRO A 73 8.63 4.19 20.92
C PRO A 73 8.00 3.86 22.27
N ALA A 74 7.64 2.59 22.46
CA ALA A 74 7.25 2.11 23.77
C ALA A 74 8.48 2.23 24.67
N ASP A 75 8.35 2.97 25.78
CA ASP A 75 9.25 2.88 26.94
C ASP A 75 9.16 1.48 27.56
#